data_AF-A0A7S1JGE6-F1
#
_entry.id   AF-A0A7S1JGE6-F1
#
_cell.length_a   1.000
_cell.length_b   1.000
_cell.length_c   1.000
_cell.angle_alpha   90.00
_cell.angle_beta   90.00
_cell.angle_gamma   90.00
#
_symmetry.space_group_name_H-M   'P 1'
#
loop_
_entity.id
_entity.type
_entity.pdbx_description
1 polymer ?
#
loop_
_entity_poly.entity_id
_entity_poly.type
_entity_poly.pdbx_seq_one_letter_code
_entity_poly.pdbx_strand_id
1 'polypeptide(L)'
;SAPYPMPCKKGSRARVDDSLKDVEVIEDGAYALEEDEDYSAKVVGWMKEQIDKEVAVIKSKGANCIPVPVKNCGIIREKEHMIVNRVEVSTGFDFDKVQQLMLTETIPCPEKPNYWYVGVLLLTDKPIPLILPYLYERNRNSDA
;
A
#
# COMPACT_ATOMS: atom_id res chain seq x y z
N SER A 1 64.51 0.01 -3.83
CA SER A 1 64.14 1.22 -4.59
C SER A 1 62.69 1.53 -4.28
N ALA A 2 62.25 2.69 -3.84
CA ALA A 2 62.84 4.01 -3.65
C ALA A 2 62.37 4.57 -2.28
N PRO A 3 63.02 5.61 -1.71
CA PRO A 3 63.06 5.85 -0.27
C PRO A 3 62.21 7.04 0.23
N TYR A 4 61.85 6.94 1.52
CA TYR A 4 61.06 7.84 2.38
C TYR A 4 61.87 9.03 2.94
N PRO A 5 61.26 10.15 3.40
CA PRO A 5 61.24 10.38 4.87
C PRO A 5 60.08 11.24 5.46
N MET A 6 59.75 10.95 6.74
CA MET A 6 59.14 11.85 7.76
C MET A 6 60.22 12.86 8.30
N PRO A 7 60.02 13.78 9.30
CA PRO A 7 58.83 14.28 10.05
C PRO A 7 58.80 15.84 10.30
N CYS A 8 57.75 16.31 11.03
CA CYS A 8 57.69 17.49 11.97
C CYS A 8 57.64 18.93 11.36
N LYS A 9 56.96 19.95 11.92
CA LYS A 9 56.38 20.22 13.27
C LYS A 9 55.43 21.45 13.26
N LYS A 10 54.35 21.32 14.05
CA LYS A 10 53.68 22.28 14.97
C LYS A 10 53.28 23.70 14.50
N GLY A 11 51.98 23.96 14.60
CA GLY A 11 51.39 25.27 14.85
C GLY A 11 50.01 25.13 15.51
N SER A 12 49.93 25.45 16.79
CA SER A 12 48.75 25.34 17.66
C SER A 12 47.94 26.66 17.69
N ARG A 13 46.60 26.62 17.64
CA ARG A 13 45.72 27.52 18.43
C ARG A 13 44.24 27.09 18.39
N ALA A 14 43.52 27.51 19.42
CA ALA A 14 42.27 26.98 19.95
C ALA A 14 40.96 27.55 19.35
N ARG A 15 39.86 26.83 19.64
CA ARG A 15 38.39 27.12 19.77
C ARG A 15 37.93 28.57 19.45
N VAL A 16 36.77 28.83 18.85
CA VAL A 16 35.38 28.47 19.24
C VAL A 16 34.43 28.68 18.03
N ASP A 17 33.37 27.87 17.95
CA ASP A 17 32.08 27.96 17.22
C ASP A 17 31.86 29.08 16.19
N ASP A 18 31.56 28.67 14.95
CA ASP A 18 30.72 29.43 14.02
C ASP A 18 29.86 28.44 13.22
N SER A 19 28.59 28.38 13.60
CA SER A 19 27.58 27.48 13.10
C SER A 19 26.86 28.14 11.93
N LEU A 20 27.12 27.67 10.70
CA LEU A 20 26.14 27.58 9.60
C LEU A 20 26.78 27.08 8.30
N LYS A 21 26.03 26.19 7.65
CA LYS A 21 26.14 25.65 6.28
C LYS A 21 26.95 24.36 6.14
N ASP A 22 26.21 23.26 6.24
CA ASP A 22 26.22 22.23 5.20
C ASP A 22 24.77 21.79 4.99
N VAL A 23 24.20 22.17 3.85
CA VAL A 23 22.91 21.66 3.37
C VAL A 23 23.22 20.32 2.74
N GLU A 24 23.01 19.25 3.49
CA GLU A 24 23.02 17.90 2.93
C GLU A 24 21.79 17.75 2.04
N VAL A 25 22.03 17.52 0.75
CA VAL A 25 21.02 17.12 -0.22
C VAL A 25 20.60 15.71 0.16
N ILE A 26 19.43 15.57 0.78
CA ILE A 26 18.79 14.28 1.03
C ILE A 26 18.16 13.86 -0.29
N GLU A 27 18.77 12.91 -0.99
CA GLU A 27 18.16 12.25 -2.15
C GLU A 27 16.91 11.47 -1.67
N ASP A 28 15.76 11.79 -2.25
CA ASP A 28 14.47 11.15 -2.02
C ASP A 28 14.54 9.65 -2.33
N GLY A 29 14.87 8.85 -1.32
CA GLY A 29 14.79 7.40 -1.34
C GLY A 29 13.34 6.96 -1.28
N ALA A 30 12.70 6.79 -2.45
CA ALA A 30 11.50 5.96 -2.56
C ALA A 30 11.90 4.50 -2.29
N TYR A 31 11.89 4.10 -1.02
CA TYR A 31 12.04 2.69 -0.64
C TYR A 31 10.79 1.93 -1.10
N ALA A 32 10.77 1.51 -2.36
CA ALA A 32 9.93 0.40 -2.76
C ALA A 32 10.41 -0.80 -1.94
N LEU A 33 9.71 -1.12 -0.85
CA LEU A 33 9.86 -2.44 -0.24
C LEU A 33 9.53 -3.43 -1.36
N GLU A 34 10.53 -4.20 -1.78
CA GLU A 34 10.32 -5.32 -2.70
C GLU A 34 9.33 -6.25 -2.00
N GLU A 35 8.05 -6.17 -2.39
CA GLU A 35 7.04 -7.11 -1.92
C GLU A 35 7.42 -8.47 -2.50
N ASP A 36 7.94 -9.36 -1.65
CA ASP A 36 8.22 -10.74 -2.01
C ASP A 36 7.00 -11.31 -2.76
N GLU A 37 7.20 -11.82 -3.97
CA GLU A 37 6.11 -12.27 -4.87
C GLU A 37 5.20 -13.32 -4.19
N ASP A 38 5.77 -14.14 -3.30
CA ASP A 38 5.07 -15.13 -2.46
C ASP A 38 4.09 -14.48 -1.47
N TYR A 39 4.42 -13.31 -0.94
CA TYR A 39 3.60 -12.59 0.01
C TYR A 39 2.36 -11.97 -0.63
N SER A 40 2.52 -11.35 -1.80
CA SER A 40 1.40 -10.81 -2.58
C SER A 40 0.41 -11.91 -2.97
N ALA A 41 0.92 -13.08 -3.39
CA ALA A 41 0.07 -14.23 -3.71
C ALA A 41 -0.76 -14.72 -2.52
N LYS A 42 -0.21 -14.75 -1.30
CA LYS A 42 -0.94 -15.12 -0.07
C LYS A 42 -2.05 -14.13 0.25
N VAL A 43 -1.77 -12.83 0.17
CA VAL A 43 -2.76 -11.77 0.40
C VAL A 43 -3.91 -11.88 -0.60
N VAL A 44 -3.61 -12.03 -1.90
CA VAL A 44 -4.61 -12.18 -2.96
C VAL A 44 -5.43 -13.46 -2.76
N GLY A 45 -4.78 -14.57 -2.39
CA GLY A 45 -5.44 -15.83 -2.06
C GLY A 45 -6.43 -15.68 -0.90
N TRP A 46 -5.99 -15.06 0.19
CA TRP A 46 -6.84 -14.81 1.36
C TRP A 46 -8.01 -13.85 1.05
N MET A 47 -7.79 -12.82 0.23
CA MET A 47 -8.85 -11.90 -0.22
C MET A 47 -9.91 -12.61 -1.06
N LYS A 48 -9.49 -13.56 -1.91
CA LYS A 48 -10.39 -14.40 -2.69
C LYS A 48 -11.28 -15.24 -1.79
N GLU A 49 -10.70 -15.87 -0.76
CA GLU A 49 -11.48 -16.65 0.22
C GLU A 49 -12.53 -15.80 0.94
N GLN A 50 -12.21 -14.54 1.29
CA GLN A 50 -13.18 -13.66 1.93
C GLN A 50 -14.33 -13.30 0.99
N ILE A 51 -14.03 -13.03 -0.29
CA ILE A 51 -15.07 -12.78 -1.30
C ILE A 51 -15.97 -13.99 -1.52
N ASP A 52 -15.41 -15.20 -1.59
CA ASP A 52 -16.19 -16.41 -1.80
C ASP A 52 -17.19 -16.62 -0.64
N LYS A 53 -16.80 -16.27 0.60
CA LYS A 53 -17.71 -16.26 1.76
C LYS A 53 -18.82 -15.22 1.61
N GLU A 54 -18.48 -13.99 1.23
CA GLU A 54 -19.46 -12.91 1.04
C GLU A 54 -20.47 -13.24 -0.07
N VAL A 55 -19.98 -13.77 -1.20
CA VAL A 55 -20.83 -14.25 -2.30
C VAL A 55 -21.78 -15.34 -1.82
N ALA A 56 -21.30 -16.28 -1.00
CA ALA A 56 -22.15 -17.32 -0.42
C ALA A 56 -23.22 -16.75 0.53
N VAL A 57 -22.88 -15.76 1.36
CA VAL A 57 -23.83 -15.07 2.24
C VAL A 57 -24.89 -14.34 1.43
N ILE A 58 -24.49 -13.56 0.41
CA ILE A 58 -25.41 -12.83 -0.48
C ILE A 58 -26.37 -13.81 -1.16
N LYS A 59 -25.84 -14.93 -1.67
CA LYS A 59 -26.63 -15.99 -2.30
C LYS A 59 -27.61 -16.64 -1.34
N SER A 60 -27.21 -16.89 -0.11
CA SER A 60 -28.11 -17.46 0.92
C SER A 60 -29.30 -16.56 1.27
N LYS A 61 -29.15 -15.25 1.05
CA LYS A 61 -30.21 -14.23 1.23
C LYS A 61 -31.07 -14.01 -0.02
N GLY A 62 -30.86 -14.80 -1.08
CA GLY A 62 -31.64 -14.73 -2.32
C GLY A 62 -31.18 -13.65 -3.32
N ALA A 63 -30.04 -13.02 -3.07
CA ALA A 63 -29.43 -12.04 -3.98
C ALA A 63 -28.27 -12.67 -4.77
N ASN A 64 -27.81 -12.00 -5.84
CA ASN A 64 -26.64 -12.41 -6.60
C ASN A 64 -25.66 -11.26 -6.72
N CYS A 65 -24.38 -11.57 -6.88
CA CYS A 65 -23.34 -10.60 -7.21
C CYS A 65 -22.28 -11.28 -8.07
N ILE A 66 -21.49 -10.49 -8.79
CA ILE A 66 -20.38 -10.99 -9.61
C ILE A 66 -19.07 -10.57 -8.96
N PRO A 67 -18.24 -11.53 -8.48
CA PRO A 67 -16.95 -11.20 -7.91
C PRO A 67 -16.00 -10.69 -9.00
N VAL A 68 -15.33 -9.58 -8.71
CA VAL A 68 -14.32 -8.97 -9.58
C VAL A 68 -12.96 -9.60 -9.25
N PRO A 69 -12.30 -10.29 -10.19
CA PRO A 69 -10.99 -10.88 -9.94
C PRO A 69 -9.92 -9.79 -9.81
N VAL A 70 -9.25 -9.76 -8.67
CA VAL A 70 -8.10 -8.89 -8.41
C VAL A 70 -6.82 -9.59 -8.85
N LYS A 71 -5.98 -8.88 -9.61
CA LYS A 71 -4.64 -9.32 -10.02
C LYS A 71 -3.59 -8.86 -9.02
N ASN A 72 -3.69 -7.61 -8.59
CA ASN A 72 -2.73 -6.99 -7.70
C ASN A 72 -3.42 -5.94 -6.84
N CYS A 73 -2.91 -5.72 -5.64
CA CYS A 73 -3.30 -4.63 -4.77
C CYS A 73 -2.04 -4.04 -4.12
N GLY A 74 -1.91 -2.72 -4.13
CA GLY A 74 -0.73 -2.06 -3.60
C GLY A 74 -1.06 -0.67 -3.10
N ILE A 75 -0.29 -0.21 -2.11
CA ILE A 75 -0.39 1.16 -1.62
C ILE A 75 0.76 1.96 -2.20
N ILE A 76 0.42 2.98 -2.97
CA ILE A 76 1.35 3.96 -3.48
C ILE A 76 1.33 5.14 -2.50
N ARG A 77 2.49 5.46 -1.94
CA ARG A 77 2.69 6.69 -1.18
C ARG A 77 3.30 7.70 -2.11
N GLU A 78 2.49 8.63 -2.58
CA GLU A 78 2.98 9.80 -3.29
C GLU A 78 3.40 10.87 -2.26
N LYS A 79 3.96 11.99 -2.74
CA LYS A 79 4.45 13.16 -1.96
C LYS A 79 3.83 13.31 -0.57
N GLU A 80 4.64 13.59 0.46
CA GLU A 80 4.42 13.77 1.91
C GLU A 80 3.07 13.39 2.58
N HIS A 81 1.91 13.56 1.94
CA HIS A 81 0.58 13.35 2.53
C HIS A 81 -0.43 12.61 1.64
N MET A 82 -0.04 12.04 0.49
CA MET A 82 -0.98 11.31 -0.37
C MET A 82 -0.74 9.81 -0.37
N ILE A 83 -1.72 9.06 0.17
CA ILE A 83 -1.76 7.60 0.13
C ILE A 83 -2.82 7.19 -0.89
N VAL A 84 -2.38 6.57 -1.98
CA VAL A 84 -3.25 6.04 -3.03
C VAL A 84 -3.25 4.53 -2.93
N ASN A 85 -4.43 3.96 -2.71
CA ASN A 85 -4.59 2.52 -2.78
C ASN A 85 -4.93 2.11 -4.22
N ARG A 86 -4.07 1.30 -4.83
CA ARG A 86 -4.20 0.81 -6.19
C ARG A 86 -4.69 -0.62 -6.16
N VAL A 87 -5.79 -0.88 -6.86
CA VAL A 87 -6.30 -2.24 -7.09
C VAL A 87 -6.36 -2.49 -8.58
N GLU A 88 -5.65 -3.52 -9.03
CA GLU A 88 -5.66 -3.97 -10.41
C GLU A 88 -6.61 -5.14 -10.56
N VAL A 89 -7.53 -5.03 -11.50
CA VAL A 89 -8.61 -5.99 -11.69
C VAL A 89 -8.58 -6.57 -13.11
N SER A 90 -9.03 -7.81 -13.24
CA SER A 90 -9.20 -8.47 -14.55
C SER A 90 -10.65 -8.39 -15.00
N THR A 91 -11.11 -7.20 -15.40
CA THR A 91 -12.49 -7.01 -15.88
C THR A 91 -12.53 -6.03 -17.04
N GLY A 92 -13.48 -6.24 -17.97
CA GLY A 92 -13.84 -5.28 -19.00
C GLY A 92 -14.94 -4.30 -18.56
N PHE A 93 -15.29 -4.31 -17.28
CA PHE A 93 -16.28 -3.41 -16.71
C PHE A 93 -15.75 -1.97 -16.66
N ASP A 94 -16.61 -1.03 -17.01
CA ASP A 94 -16.37 0.40 -16.96
C ASP A 94 -16.79 0.95 -15.58
N PHE A 95 -15.82 1.37 -14.78
CA PHE A 95 -16.03 1.82 -13.39
C PHE A 95 -16.70 3.18 -13.29
N ASP A 96 -16.75 3.98 -14.36
CA ASP A 96 -17.48 5.25 -14.38
C ASP A 96 -19.00 5.04 -14.30
N LYS A 97 -19.48 3.80 -14.50
CA LYS A 97 -20.90 3.41 -14.37
C LYS A 97 -21.31 3.08 -12.95
N VAL A 98 -20.38 3.08 -11.99
CA VAL A 98 -20.70 2.84 -10.58
C VAL A 98 -21.45 4.04 -10.03
N GLN A 99 -22.67 3.82 -9.57
CA GLN A 99 -23.53 4.87 -9.02
C GLN A 99 -23.42 4.95 -7.50
N GLN A 100 -23.19 3.80 -6.85
CA GLN A 100 -23.13 3.71 -5.40
C GLN A 100 -22.18 2.59 -4.97
N LEU A 101 -21.46 2.85 -3.88
CA LEU A 101 -20.64 1.88 -3.17
C LEU A 101 -21.34 1.44 -1.89
N MET A 102 -21.30 0.15 -1.61
CA MET A 102 -21.64 -0.41 -0.30
C MET A 102 -20.48 -1.24 0.21
N LEU A 103 -20.26 -1.22 1.53
CA LEU A 103 -19.12 -1.90 2.15
C LEU A 103 -19.63 -3.01 3.06
N THR A 104 -18.91 -4.13 3.08
CA THR A 104 -19.06 -5.16 4.11
C THR A 104 -18.44 -4.70 5.43
N GLU A 105 -18.59 -5.54 6.46
CA GLU A 105 -17.82 -5.38 7.69
C GLU A 105 -16.31 -5.47 7.40
N THR A 106 -15.54 -4.71 8.18
CA THR A 106 -14.08 -4.64 8.04
C THR A 106 -13.41 -5.82 8.74
N ILE A 107 -12.51 -6.52 8.06
CA ILE A 107 -11.79 -7.68 8.60
C ILE A 107 -10.28 -7.39 8.61
N PRO A 108 -9.55 -7.57 9.71
CA PRO A 108 -8.10 -7.41 9.71
C PRO A 108 -7.44 -8.48 8.84
N CYS A 109 -6.44 -8.09 8.04
CA CYS A 109 -5.70 -9.00 7.19
C CYS A 109 -4.66 -9.77 8.02
N PRO A 110 -4.71 -11.11 8.07
CA PRO A 110 -3.75 -11.90 8.84
C PRO A 110 -2.37 -11.92 8.17
N GLU A 111 -2.34 -11.85 6.85
CA GLU A 111 -1.09 -11.85 6.09
C GLU A 111 -0.36 -10.52 6.22
N LYS A 112 -1.08 -9.39 6.27
CA LYS A 112 -0.54 -8.02 6.28
C LYS A 112 -0.94 -7.22 7.53
N PRO A 113 -0.08 -7.15 8.56
CA PRO A 113 -0.35 -6.38 9.77
C PRO A 113 -0.67 -4.92 9.45
N ASN A 114 -1.62 -4.34 10.20
CA ASN A 114 -2.17 -2.98 10.01
C ASN A 114 -3.00 -2.79 8.72
N TYR A 115 -3.21 -3.84 7.93
CA TYR A 115 -4.10 -3.78 6.78
C TYR A 115 -5.44 -4.42 7.12
N TRP A 116 -6.47 -3.84 6.52
CA TRP A 116 -7.86 -4.18 6.73
C TRP A 116 -8.52 -4.41 5.39
N TYR A 117 -9.40 -5.39 5.36
CA TYR A 117 -10.16 -5.82 4.21
C TYR A 117 -11.59 -5.36 4.31
N VAL A 118 -12.16 -4.98 3.17
CA VAL A 118 -13.60 -4.85 2.95
C VAL A 118 -13.96 -5.42 1.57
N GLY A 119 -15.13 -6.04 1.49
CA GLY A 119 -15.82 -6.28 0.24
C GLY A 119 -16.55 -5.02 -0.17
N VAL A 120 -16.25 -4.51 -1.37
CA VAL A 120 -16.89 -3.32 -1.94
C VAL A 120 -17.93 -3.78 -2.96
N LEU A 121 -19.21 -3.66 -2.62
CA LEU A 121 -20.30 -3.82 -3.56
C LEU A 121 -20.38 -2.58 -4.47
N LEU A 122 -20.30 -2.82 -5.78
CA LEU A 122 -20.43 -1.82 -6.82
C LEU A 122 -21.84 -1.91 -7.39
N LEU A 123 -22.69 -0.96 -7.03
CA LEU A 123 -24.04 -0.82 -7.58
C LEU A 123 -24.00 0.05 -8.83
N THR A 124 -24.70 -0.41 -9.85
CA THR A 124 -24.74 0.22 -11.19
C THR A 124 -26.19 0.29 -11.65
N ASP A 125 -26.42 0.78 -12.86
CA ASP A 125 -27.71 0.69 -13.55
C ASP A 125 -28.14 -0.75 -13.87
N LYS A 126 -27.23 -1.72 -13.77
CA LYS A 126 -27.50 -3.14 -13.99
C LYS A 126 -28.06 -3.83 -12.75
N PRO A 127 -28.93 -4.84 -12.93
CA PRO A 127 -29.61 -5.53 -11.83
C PRO A 127 -28.70 -6.41 -10.97
N ILE A 128 -27.53 -6.81 -11.48
CA ILE A 128 -26.59 -7.66 -10.75
C ILE A 128 -25.38 -6.81 -10.35
N PRO A 129 -25.15 -6.57 -9.05
CA PRO A 129 -24.01 -5.81 -8.57
C PRO A 129 -22.71 -6.59 -8.72
N LEU A 130 -21.60 -5.86 -8.79
CA LEU A 130 -20.27 -6.46 -8.69
C LEU A 130 -19.79 -6.41 -7.24
N ILE A 131 -18.90 -7.31 -6.84
CA ILE A 131 -18.21 -7.24 -5.55
C ILE A 131 -16.70 -7.27 -5.77
N LEU A 132 -16.01 -6.24 -5.27
CA LEU A 132 -14.58 -6.03 -5.41
C LEU A 132 -13.90 -6.19 -4.03
N PRO A 133 -12.93 -7.10 -3.87
CA PRO A 133 -12.14 -7.14 -2.65
C PRO A 133 -11.20 -5.94 -2.60
N TYR A 134 -11.14 -5.28 -1.45
CA TYR A 134 -10.34 -4.08 -1.24
C TYR A 134 -9.60 -4.17 0.08
N LEU A 135 -8.30 -3.88 0.04
CA LEU A 135 -7.40 -3.95 1.19
C LEU A 135 -6.78 -2.58 1.43
N TYR A 136 -6.91 -2.00 2.61
CA TYR A 136 -6.38 -0.67 2.93
C TYR A 136 -5.58 -0.70 4.24
N GLU A 137 -4.61 0.20 4.38
CA GLU A 137 -3.87 0.39 5.62
C GLU A 137 -4.72 1.21 6.60
N ARG A 138 -4.89 0.71 7.83
CA ARG A 138 -5.56 1.43 8.92
C ARG A 138 -4.50 1.84 9.93
N ASN A 139 -4.23 3.14 9.96
CA ASN A 139 -3.24 3.82 10.81
C ASN A 139 -1.77 3.49 10.49
N ARG A 140 -1.11 4.49 9.93
CA ARG A 140 0.16 4.96 10.48
C ARG A 140 -0.23 6.19 11.31
N ASN A 141 0.08 6.26 12.60
CA ASN A 141 -0.04 7.52 13.30
C ASN A 141 0.69 8.57 12.45
N SER A 142 0.01 9.65 12.10
CA SER A 142 0.71 10.92 11.93
C SER A 142 1.28 11.21 13.32
N ASP A 143 2.54 10.83 13.55
CA ASP A 143 3.22 11.33 14.72
C ASP A 143 3.13 12.85 14.68
N ALA A 144 2.64 13.35 15.81
CA ALA A 144 2.52 14.76 16.17
C ALA A 144 3.87 15.49 16.17
#